data_AF-A0A2R4WZ20-F1
#
_entry.id   AF-A0A2R4WZ20-F1
#
_cell.length_a   1.000
_cell.length_b   1.000
_cell.length_c   1.000
_cell.angle_alpha   90.00
_cell.angle_beta   90.00
_cell.angle_gamma   90.00
#
_symmetry.space_group_name_H-M   'P 1'
#
loop_
_entity.id
_entity.type
_entity.pdbx_description
1 polymer ?
#
loop_
_entity_poly.entity_id
_entity_poly.type
_entity_poly.pdbx_seq_one_letter_code
_entity_poly.pdbx_strand_id
1 'polypeptide(L)'
;MSIEPDPADRPVTLTIAGSDSGGGAGIQADLKTMEAVGAFATSAITNVTAQNTTGVDGVHPVPTDAIREQIAAVREDFDVRAVKTGMLGTDAVIETVRAAAGDCDPLVVDPVMIAASGDRLLDEEAEDAYEGLIGAATLVTPNCEEAHVLTGVEVTDDASAERAGAALRAMGADAALITGGHRGGETVRDVLVTAEGVETIVHPRVTTDATHGSGCSISSAIAARLAQGASLDRAVRDGVELLARAVRYHHSGGAGPGAVHHLAALRNQAERSGTVESAAGLYGRVADRASAALVATPFANDQDDIVAVGAGGPLTDPAAAILLGLRDRAPGLAAAVRVPDASGDWPSIDPDRSASDRRDAARSIVDESGQPDVLALDEDALVVGPDPAAVIDRLDAI
;
A
#
# COMPACT_ATOMS: atom_id res chain seq x y z
N MET A 1 5.58 19.20 -36.85
CA MET A 1 4.31 18.88 -36.18
C MET A 1 4.57 19.05 -34.71
N SER A 2 4.05 20.12 -34.09
CA SER A 2 4.14 20.30 -32.64
C SER A 2 3.06 19.43 -31.99
N ILE A 3 3.47 18.57 -31.07
CA ILE A 3 2.56 17.80 -30.23
C ILE A 3 2.21 18.70 -29.04
N GLU A 4 0.93 18.82 -28.72
CA GLU A 4 0.49 19.51 -27.49
C GLU A 4 0.74 18.59 -26.28
N PRO A 5 1.05 19.16 -25.10
CA PRO A 5 1.23 18.38 -23.88
C PRO A 5 -0.05 17.64 -23.51
N ASP A 6 0.09 16.58 -22.71
CA ASP A 6 -1.04 15.83 -22.15
C ASP A 6 -2.03 16.81 -21.49
N PRO A 7 -3.32 16.84 -21.91
CA PRO A 7 -4.29 17.75 -21.34
C PRO A 7 -4.65 17.42 -19.88
N ALA A 8 -4.24 16.26 -19.37
CA ALA A 8 -4.38 15.93 -17.95
C ALA A 8 -3.41 16.77 -17.10
N ASP A 9 -3.91 17.84 -16.48
CA ASP A 9 -3.21 18.60 -15.45
C ASP A 9 -3.03 17.73 -14.20
N ARG A 10 -1.87 17.07 -14.09
CA ARG A 10 -1.52 16.27 -12.91
C ARG A 10 -1.01 17.21 -11.83
N PRO A 11 -1.56 17.16 -10.60
CA PRO A 11 -1.03 18.00 -9.53
C PRO A 11 0.42 17.61 -9.25
N VAL A 12 1.27 18.61 -9.06
CA VAL A 12 2.68 18.38 -8.75
C VAL A 12 2.86 18.23 -7.26
N THR A 13 3.59 17.20 -6.84
CA THR A 13 3.97 16.96 -5.45
C THR A 13 5.49 17.03 -5.30
N LEU A 14 5.96 17.47 -4.14
CA LEU A 14 7.38 17.52 -3.81
C LEU A 14 7.66 16.60 -2.61
N THR A 15 8.53 15.60 -2.78
CA THR A 15 9.13 14.90 -1.65
C THR A 15 10.48 15.53 -1.26
N ILE A 16 10.73 15.65 0.05
CA ILE A 16 12.01 16.07 0.60
C ILE A 16 12.49 14.97 1.55
N ALA A 17 13.39 14.11 1.07
CA ALA A 17 13.80 12.91 1.79
C ALA A 17 15.17 12.38 1.34
N GLY A 18 15.67 11.37 2.06
CA GLY A 18 16.86 10.61 1.66
C GLY A 18 16.59 9.68 0.47
N SER A 19 17.64 9.39 -0.29
CA SER A 19 17.63 8.44 -1.40
C SER A 19 18.03 7.04 -0.91
N ASP A 20 17.15 6.07 -1.08
CA ASP A 20 17.41 4.64 -0.88
C ASP A 20 17.89 4.01 -2.20
N SER A 21 19.16 3.59 -2.25
CA SER A 21 19.74 2.94 -3.45
C SER A 21 19.05 1.62 -3.82
N GLY A 22 18.42 0.92 -2.87
CA GLY A 22 17.61 -0.28 -3.13
C GLY A 22 16.25 0.03 -3.74
N GLY A 23 15.82 1.29 -3.67
CA GLY A 23 14.59 1.80 -4.26
C GLY A 23 13.30 1.32 -3.58
N GLY A 24 13.40 0.75 -2.38
CA GLY A 24 12.24 0.26 -1.63
C GLY A 24 11.66 1.32 -0.67
N ALA A 25 12.44 2.30 -0.26
CA ALA A 25 12.02 3.43 0.59
C ALA A 25 12.52 4.77 0.03
N GLY A 26 12.53 5.81 0.87
CA GLY A 26 13.07 7.13 0.54
C GLY A 26 12.36 7.79 -0.65
N ILE A 27 13.08 8.70 -1.32
CA ILE A 27 12.53 9.42 -2.48
C ILE A 27 12.09 8.46 -3.59
N GLN A 28 12.70 7.28 -3.74
CA GLN A 28 12.31 6.30 -4.75
C GLN A 28 10.92 5.74 -4.47
N ALA A 29 10.61 5.39 -3.21
CA ALA A 29 9.27 4.96 -2.83
C ALA A 29 8.26 6.10 -2.97
N ASP A 30 8.65 7.31 -2.60
CA ASP A 30 7.80 8.49 -2.68
C ASP A 30 7.40 8.78 -4.13
N LEU A 31 8.36 8.90 -5.04
CA LEU A 31 8.12 9.16 -6.46
C LEU A 31 7.27 8.06 -7.11
N LYS A 32 7.58 6.78 -6.85
CA LYS A 32 6.80 5.65 -7.37
C LYS A 32 5.35 5.70 -6.89
N THR A 33 5.15 6.03 -5.62
CA THR A 33 3.81 6.01 -5.02
C THR A 33 2.98 7.20 -5.47
N MET A 34 3.56 8.40 -5.51
CA MET A 34 2.89 9.61 -6.01
C MET A 34 2.45 9.46 -7.47
N GLU A 35 3.32 8.92 -8.34
CA GLU A 35 2.96 8.61 -9.73
C GLU A 35 1.90 7.50 -9.83
N ALA A 36 1.97 6.47 -8.96
CA ALA A 36 0.97 5.41 -8.93
C ALA A 36 -0.45 5.89 -8.59
N VAL A 37 -0.57 6.99 -7.85
CA VAL A 37 -1.86 7.61 -7.53
C VAL A 37 -2.20 8.79 -8.45
N GLY A 38 -1.37 9.09 -9.45
CA GLY A 38 -1.66 10.07 -10.50
C GLY A 38 -1.21 11.50 -10.20
N ALA A 39 -0.29 11.73 -9.27
CA ALA A 39 0.39 13.01 -9.09
C ALA A 39 1.74 13.02 -9.83
N PHE A 40 2.15 14.17 -10.36
CA PHE A 40 3.49 14.32 -10.94
C PHE A 40 4.50 14.55 -9.82
N ALA A 41 5.47 13.65 -9.68
CA ALA A 41 6.32 13.63 -8.50
C ALA A 41 7.67 14.32 -8.75
N THR A 42 8.00 15.29 -7.90
CA THR A 42 9.29 16.00 -7.85
C THR A 42 10.00 15.71 -6.52
N SER A 43 11.30 15.98 -6.45
CA SER A 43 12.11 15.63 -5.27
C SER A 43 13.19 16.64 -4.95
N ALA A 44 13.50 16.81 -3.66
CA ALA A 44 14.75 17.35 -3.15
C ALA A 44 15.43 16.33 -2.22
N ILE A 45 16.69 15.99 -2.50
CA ILE A 45 17.41 14.91 -1.82
C ILE A 45 18.17 15.48 -0.62
N THR A 46 17.94 14.91 0.58
CA THR A 46 18.60 15.32 1.83
C THR A 46 19.88 14.53 2.11
N ASN A 47 19.92 13.26 1.71
CA ASN A 47 21.06 12.38 1.83
C ASN A 47 20.96 11.24 0.81
N VAL A 48 22.08 10.57 0.54
CA VAL A 48 22.13 9.38 -0.32
C VAL A 48 22.65 8.22 0.52
N THR A 49 21.89 7.12 0.58
CA THR A 49 22.35 5.91 1.26
C THR A 49 22.90 4.90 0.25
N ALA A 50 24.08 4.36 0.54
CA ALA A 50 24.55 3.12 -0.09
C ALA A 50 23.85 1.97 0.65
N GLN A 51 22.63 1.66 0.24
CA GLN A 51 21.74 0.70 0.89
C GLN A 51 21.21 -0.31 -0.11
N ASN A 52 20.92 -1.52 0.37
CA ASN A 52 20.19 -2.53 -0.36
C ASN A 52 19.29 -3.34 0.61
N THR A 53 18.71 -4.44 0.14
CA THR A 53 17.78 -5.25 0.95
C THR A 53 18.38 -5.83 2.24
N THR A 54 19.71 -5.91 2.35
CA THR A 54 20.38 -6.52 3.52
C THR A 54 20.91 -5.51 4.54
N GLY A 55 20.82 -4.20 4.27
CA GLY A 55 21.28 -3.18 5.20
C GLY A 55 21.81 -1.92 4.52
N VAL A 56 22.36 -1.02 5.35
CA VAL A 56 22.94 0.27 4.96
C VAL A 56 24.45 0.23 5.17
N ASP A 57 25.22 0.40 4.08
CA ASP A 57 26.69 0.40 4.10
C ASP A 57 27.28 1.82 4.26
N GLY A 58 26.50 2.85 3.94
CA GLY A 58 26.95 4.24 4.06
C GLY A 58 25.83 5.25 3.87
N VAL A 59 26.00 6.41 4.50
CA VAL A 59 25.09 7.57 4.40
C VAL A 59 25.91 8.79 4.03
N HIS A 60 25.51 9.47 2.96
CA HIS A 60 26.17 10.67 2.45
C HIS A 60 25.21 11.85 2.51
N PRO A 61 25.35 12.77 3.49
CA PRO A 61 24.48 13.93 3.60
C PRO A 61 24.71 14.91 2.44
N VAL A 62 23.63 15.48 1.93
CA VAL A 62 23.68 16.58 0.96
C VAL A 62 23.83 17.90 1.73
N PRO A 63 24.74 18.82 1.34
CA PRO A 63 24.86 20.11 1.98
C PRO A 63 23.53 20.88 1.97
N THR A 64 23.20 21.56 3.07
CA THR A 64 21.92 22.28 3.23
C THR A 64 21.68 23.35 2.16
N ASP A 65 22.74 24.00 1.67
CA ASP A 65 22.64 24.95 0.55
C ASP A 65 22.16 24.27 -0.74
N ALA A 66 22.66 23.07 -1.04
CA ALA A 66 22.22 22.28 -2.19
C ALA A 66 20.78 21.75 -2.01
N ILE A 67 20.35 21.44 -0.78
CA ILE A 67 18.95 21.09 -0.48
C ILE A 67 18.04 22.29 -0.79
N ARG A 68 18.42 23.48 -0.35
CA ARG A 68 17.67 24.72 -0.61
C ARG A 68 17.60 25.04 -2.10
N GLU A 69 18.71 24.91 -2.82
CA GLU A 69 18.76 25.11 -4.27
C GLU A 69 17.84 24.15 -5.04
N GLN A 70 17.79 22.87 -4.63
CA GLN A 70 16.86 21.89 -5.22
C GLN A 70 15.40 22.29 -5.00
N ILE A 71 15.02 22.62 -3.76
CA ILE A 71 13.64 23.00 -3.43
C ILE A 71 13.25 24.27 -4.20
N ALA A 72 14.12 25.28 -4.24
CA ALA A 72 13.88 26.52 -4.95
C ALA A 72 13.70 26.27 -6.46
N ALA A 73 14.56 25.47 -7.08
CA ALA A 73 14.48 25.16 -8.51
C ALA A 73 13.16 24.47 -8.89
N VAL A 74 12.67 23.54 -8.07
CA VAL A 74 11.37 22.91 -8.32
C VAL A 74 10.24 23.92 -8.16
N ARG A 75 10.24 24.73 -7.10
CA ARG A 75 9.16 25.67 -6.82
C ARG A 75 9.09 26.86 -7.77
N GLU A 76 10.21 27.22 -8.37
CA GLU A 76 10.26 28.31 -9.36
C GLU A 76 9.55 27.92 -10.67
N ASP A 77 9.54 26.63 -11.02
CA ASP A 77 9.00 26.14 -12.30
C ASP A 77 7.64 25.42 -12.15
N PHE A 78 7.44 24.68 -11.05
CA PHE A 78 6.25 23.84 -10.86
C PHE A 78 5.26 24.42 -9.84
N ASP A 79 3.96 24.29 -10.13
CA ASP A 79 2.86 24.51 -9.18
C ASP A 79 2.78 23.35 -8.18
N VAL A 80 3.70 23.34 -7.21
CA VAL A 80 3.76 22.31 -6.16
C VAL A 80 2.55 22.44 -5.23
N ARG A 81 1.64 21.47 -5.32
CA ARG A 81 0.37 21.46 -4.57
C ARG A 81 0.38 20.67 -3.28
N ALA A 82 1.42 19.88 -3.00
CA ALA A 82 1.66 19.30 -1.68
C ALA A 82 3.13 18.95 -1.49
N VAL A 83 3.58 18.96 -0.24
CA VAL A 83 4.93 18.56 0.17
C VAL A 83 4.85 17.37 1.10
N LYS A 84 5.74 16.40 0.91
CA LYS A 84 5.99 15.29 1.83
C LYS A 84 7.42 15.36 2.32
N THR A 85 7.65 15.26 3.62
CA THR A 85 9.01 15.08 4.17
C THR A 85 9.21 13.63 4.57
N GLY A 86 10.42 13.09 4.39
CA GLY A 86 10.83 11.77 4.90
C GLY A 86 12.04 11.89 5.82
N MET A 87 13.02 11.00 5.68
CA MET A 87 14.26 11.04 6.47
C MET A 87 15.06 12.34 6.24
N LEU A 88 15.18 13.16 7.29
CA LEU A 88 15.90 14.44 7.27
C LEU A 88 17.30 14.36 7.91
N GLY A 89 17.47 13.54 8.95
CA GLY A 89 18.77 13.15 9.51
C GLY A 89 19.38 14.10 10.55
N THR A 90 19.33 15.42 10.34
CA THR A 90 19.93 16.40 11.29
C THR A 90 19.05 17.62 11.51
N ASP A 91 19.28 18.32 12.63
CA ASP A 91 18.63 19.60 12.98
C ASP A 91 18.76 20.65 11.86
N ALA A 92 19.97 20.80 11.29
CA ALA A 92 20.25 21.76 10.23
C ALA A 92 19.48 21.46 8.95
N VAL A 93 19.27 20.18 8.62
CA VAL A 93 18.42 19.77 7.50
C VAL A 93 16.96 20.04 7.82
N ILE A 94 16.49 19.67 9.02
CA ILE A 94 15.10 19.90 9.44
C ILE A 94 14.74 21.39 9.38
N GLU A 95 15.56 22.27 9.93
CA GLU A 95 15.34 23.71 9.89
C GLU A 95 15.42 24.27 8.46
N THR A 96 16.31 23.74 7.63
CA THR A 96 16.37 24.12 6.20
C THR A 96 15.09 23.73 5.47
N VAL A 97 14.59 22.51 5.71
CA VAL A 97 13.36 22.01 5.10
C VAL A 97 12.15 22.78 5.61
N ARG A 98 12.05 22.99 6.93
CA ARG A 98 10.98 23.79 7.55
C ARG A 98 10.92 25.19 6.94
N ALA A 99 12.05 25.89 6.83
CA ALA A 99 12.10 27.21 6.23
C ALA A 99 11.70 27.23 4.75
N ALA A 100 11.95 26.15 4.01
CA ALA A 100 11.62 26.03 2.58
C ALA A 100 10.24 25.41 2.29
N ALA A 101 9.63 24.76 3.29
CA ALA A 101 8.33 24.11 3.20
C ALA A 101 7.21 24.90 3.89
N GLY A 102 7.54 25.81 4.81
CA GLY A 102 6.61 26.44 5.77
C GLY A 102 5.46 27.30 5.21
N ASP A 103 5.44 27.57 3.91
CA ASP A 103 4.34 28.30 3.25
C ASP A 103 3.44 27.36 2.41
N CYS A 104 3.58 26.04 2.53
CA CYS A 104 2.97 25.09 1.61
C CYS A 104 1.98 24.16 2.30
N ASP A 105 0.72 24.42 2.03
CA ASP A 105 -0.35 23.50 2.33
C ASP A 105 -0.77 22.74 1.06
N PRO A 106 -0.85 21.40 1.12
CA PRO A 106 -0.66 20.54 2.29
C PRO A 106 0.80 20.12 2.54
N LEU A 107 1.19 20.02 3.82
CA LEU A 107 2.46 19.45 4.29
C LEU A 107 2.23 18.13 5.05
N VAL A 108 2.74 17.02 4.53
CA VAL A 108 2.73 15.70 5.18
C VAL A 108 4.12 15.38 5.73
N VAL A 109 4.21 15.24 7.04
CA VAL A 109 5.47 14.94 7.73
C VAL A 109 5.50 13.46 8.12
N ASP A 110 6.41 12.71 7.48
CA ASP A 110 6.78 11.34 7.87
C ASP A 110 8.05 11.43 8.74
N PRO A 111 7.92 11.39 10.08
CA PRO A 111 9.02 11.70 10.99
C PRO A 111 9.95 10.48 11.15
N VAL A 112 10.61 10.11 10.05
CA VAL A 112 11.50 8.95 9.99
C VAL A 112 12.69 9.20 10.93
N MET A 113 12.67 8.53 12.07
CA MET A 113 13.69 8.64 13.12
C MET A 113 14.49 7.35 13.30
N ILE A 114 13.97 6.23 12.81
CA ILE A 114 14.57 4.89 13.00
C ILE A 114 14.47 4.14 11.67
N ALA A 115 15.57 3.50 11.27
CA ALA A 115 15.60 2.70 10.05
C ALA A 115 14.77 1.43 10.21
N ALA A 116 14.33 0.83 9.10
CA ALA A 116 13.71 -0.51 9.15
C ALA A 116 14.64 -1.58 9.76
N SER A 117 15.96 -1.36 9.76
CA SER A 117 16.97 -2.18 10.44
C SER A 117 17.07 -1.96 11.96
N GLY A 118 16.40 -0.94 12.50
CA GLY A 118 16.44 -0.56 13.92
C GLY A 118 17.55 0.46 14.27
N ASP A 119 18.31 0.94 13.28
CA ASP A 119 19.34 1.96 13.51
C ASP A 119 18.70 3.33 13.76
N ARG A 120 19.14 4.05 14.80
CA ARG A 120 18.70 5.43 15.07
C ARG A 120 19.22 6.34 13.95
N LEU A 121 18.31 7.07 13.31
CA LEU A 121 18.58 7.96 12.17
C LEU A 121 18.56 9.44 12.56
N LEU A 122 18.22 9.74 13.81
CA LEU A 122 18.09 11.10 14.34
C LEU A 122 19.05 11.32 15.51
N ASP A 123 19.80 12.43 15.46
CA ASP A 123 20.57 12.94 16.60
C ASP A 123 19.62 13.42 17.71
N GLU A 124 19.98 13.22 18.99
CA GLU A 124 19.15 13.62 20.14
C GLU A 124 18.81 15.12 20.14
N GLU A 125 19.67 15.95 19.53
CA GLU A 125 19.49 17.40 19.43
C GLU A 125 18.50 17.82 18.32
N ALA A 126 18.05 16.90 17.48
CA ALA A 126 17.16 17.16 16.35
C ALA A 126 15.66 16.97 16.68
N GLU A 127 15.33 16.54 17.90
CA GLU A 127 13.94 16.40 18.38
C GLU A 127 13.21 17.76 18.45
N ASP A 128 13.87 18.80 18.98
CA ASP A 128 13.32 20.18 19.04
C ASP A 128 13.03 20.75 17.63
N ALA A 129 13.89 20.44 16.66
CA ALA A 129 13.69 20.87 15.28
C ALA A 129 12.44 20.21 14.65
N TYR A 130 12.18 18.94 15.01
CA TYR A 130 10.97 18.25 14.58
C TYR A 130 9.71 18.85 15.17
N GLU A 131 9.69 19.30 16.42
CA GLU A 131 8.52 20.00 16.98
C GLU A 131 8.13 21.20 16.11
N GLY A 132 9.13 21.98 15.67
CA GLY A 132 8.92 23.13 14.80
C GLY A 132 8.37 22.77 13.42
N LEU A 133 8.79 21.64 12.84
CA LEU A 133 8.29 21.12 11.57
C LEU A 133 6.88 20.52 11.72
N ILE A 134 6.63 19.76 12.79
CA ILE A 134 5.33 19.18 13.13
C ILE A 134 4.29 20.29 13.34
N GLY A 135 4.68 21.41 13.96
CA GLY A 135 3.81 22.56 14.17
C GLY A 135 3.33 23.25 12.88
N ALA A 136 3.91 22.93 11.72
CA ALA A 136 3.47 23.41 10.41
C ALA A 136 2.80 22.30 9.57
N ALA A 137 2.64 21.09 10.10
CA ALA A 137 2.17 19.93 9.35
C ALA A 137 0.64 19.91 9.24
N THR A 138 0.14 19.73 8.02
CA THR A 138 -1.26 19.33 7.78
C THR A 138 -1.52 17.92 8.32
N LEU A 139 -0.54 17.02 8.18
CA LEU A 139 -0.60 15.68 8.74
C LEU A 139 0.80 15.21 9.15
N VAL A 140 0.93 14.67 10.37
CA VAL A 140 2.10 13.89 10.78
C VAL A 140 1.76 12.39 10.85
N THR A 141 2.64 11.51 10.35
CA THR A 141 2.35 10.07 10.19
C THR A 141 3.30 9.14 10.96
N PRO A 142 3.51 9.31 12.28
CA PRO A 142 4.49 8.49 12.99
C PRO A 142 3.98 7.06 13.17
N ASN A 143 4.92 6.12 13.22
CA ASN A 143 4.67 4.79 13.76
C ASN A 143 4.64 4.80 15.30
N CYS A 144 4.40 3.64 15.92
CA CYS A 144 4.27 3.56 17.39
C CYS A 144 5.55 3.96 18.16
N GLU A 145 6.73 3.64 17.62
CA GLU A 145 8.02 3.96 18.24
C GLU A 145 8.37 5.44 18.03
N GLU A 146 8.15 5.95 16.82
CA GLU A 146 8.31 7.37 16.50
C GLU A 146 7.36 8.25 17.33
N ALA A 147 6.11 7.81 17.50
CA ALA A 147 5.15 8.50 18.36
C ALA A 147 5.62 8.53 19.82
N HIS A 148 6.24 7.46 20.31
CA HIS A 148 6.81 7.42 21.65
C HIS A 148 7.98 8.38 21.80
N VAL A 149 8.90 8.42 20.83
CA VAL A 149 10.04 9.36 20.84
C VAL A 149 9.54 10.82 20.86
N LEU A 150 8.59 11.16 19.98
CA LEU A 150 8.11 12.54 19.87
C LEU A 150 7.28 12.99 21.08
N THR A 151 6.46 12.10 21.65
CA THR A 151 5.42 12.51 22.61
C THR A 151 5.66 12.00 24.04
N GLY A 152 6.60 11.08 24.23
CA GLY A 152 6.77 10.31 25.47
C GLY A 152 5.65 9.29 25.73
N VAL A 153 4.63 9.18 24.87
CA VAL A 153 3.50 8.26 25.04
C VAL A 153 3.83 6.91 24.41
N GLU A 154 3.94 5.86 25.23
CA GLU A 154 4.05 4.49 24.71
C GLU A 154 2.71 4.04 24.12
N VAL A 155 2.72 3.72 22.81
CA VAL A 155 1.51 3.36 22.05
C VAL A 155 1.34 1.84 22.00
N THR A 156 0.38 1.33 22.78
CA THR A 156 0.09 -0.10 22.92
C THR A 156 -1.34 -0.50 22.52
N ASP A 157 -2.24 0.48 22.43
CA ASP A 157 -3.66 0.32 22.13
C ASP A 157 -4.24 1.59 21.48
N ASP A 158 -5.53 1.54 21.11
CA ASP A 158 -6.19 2.66 20.42
C ASP A 158 -6.26 3.91 21.32
N ALA A 159 -6.40 3.75 22.64
CA ALA A 159 -6.47 4.85 23.58
C ALA A 159 -5.12 5.56 23.79
N SER A 160 -4.02 4.82 23.80
CA SER A 160 -2.66 5.38 23.85
C SER A 160 -2.27 6.02 22.52
N ALA A 161 -2.71 5.46 21.40
CA ALA A 161 -2.56 6.08 20.09
C ALA A 161 -3.29 7.43 20.00
N GLU A 162 -4.52 7.50 20.50
CA GLU A 162 -5.29 8.75 20.59
C GLU A 162 -4.55 9.80 21.44
N ARG A 163 -4.00 9.41 22.59
CA ARG A 163 -3.20 10.33 23.43
C ARG A 163 -1.94 10.83 22.73
N ALA A 164 -1.23 9.96 22.02
CA ALA A 164 -0.06 10.35 21.23
C ALA A 164 -0.44 11.32 20.10
N GLY A 165 -1.52 11.01 19.36
CA GLY A 165 -2.03 11.91 18.32
C GLY A 165 -2.48 13.27 18.86
N ALA A 166 -3.13 13.30 20.02
CA ALA A 166 -3.50 14.54 20.70
C ALA A 166 -2.28 15.36 21.14
N ALA A 167 -1.19 14.71 21.59
CA ALA A 167 0.05 15.38 21.93
C ALA A 167 0.73 16.00 20.69
N LEU A 168 0.77 15.30 19.56
CA LEU A 168 1.29 15.83 18.29
C LEU A 168 0.48 17.04 17.79
N ARG A 169 -0.86 16.99 17.93
CA ARG A 169 -1.70 18.15 17.65
C ARG A 169 -1.45 19.32 18.60
N ALA A 170 -1.14 19.04 19.86
CA ALA A 170 -0.75 20.08 20.82
C ALA A 170 0.60 20.74 20.47
N MET A 171 1.48 20.06 19.72
CA MET A 171 2.70 20.64 19.12
C MET A 171 2.39 21.54 17.91
N GLY A 172 1.17 21.50 17.38
CA GLY A 172 0.68 22.39 16.32
C GLY A 172 0.27 21.71 15.03
N ALA A 173 0.47 20.40 14.87
CA ALA A 173 -0.01 19.68 13.69
C ALA A 173 -1.54 19.77 13.58
N ASP A 174 -2.07 19.96 12.37
CA ASP A 174 -3.52 19.99 12.15
C ASP A 174 -4.14 18.61 12.46
N ALA A 175 -3.46 17.54 12.03
CA ALA A 175 -3.84 16.15 12.27
C ALA A 175 -2.64 15.23 12.48
N ALA A 176 -2.88 14.07 13.11
CA ALA A 176 -1.88 13.02 13.33
C ALA A 176 -2.47 11.65 13.00
N LEU A 177 -1.75 10.86 12.18
CA LEU A 177 -2.06 9.46 11.88
C LEU A 177 -1.05 8.55 12.56
N ILE A 178 -1.44 7.93 13.66
CA ILE A 178 -0.59 6.95 14.35
C ILE A 178 -0.75 5.60 13.68
N THR A 179 0.29 5.14 12.97
CA THR A 179 0.24 3.85 12.27
C THR A 179 0.44 2.68 13.22
N GLY A 180 -0.42 1.67 13.11
CA GLY A 180 -0.49 0.51 14.00
C GLY A 180 0.29 -0.71 13.52
N GLY A 181 1.00 -0.62 12.40
CA GLY A 181 1.68 -1.76 11.76
C GLY A 181 2.59 -2.57 12.69
N HIS A 182 3.20 -1.91 13.69
CA HIS A 182 4.10 -2.51 14.68
C HIS A 182 3.38 -3.14 15.89
N ARG A 183 2.06 -2.97 16.01
CA ARG A 183 1.25 -3.60 17.07
C ARG A 183 0.96 -5.06 16.73
N GLY A 184 0.97 -5.97 17.68
CA GLY A 184 0.61 -7.37 17.44
C GLY A 184 -0.86 -7.58 17.04
N GLY A 185 -1.21 -8.79 16.62
CA GLY A 185 -2.60 -9.21 16.35
C GLY A 185 -2.93 -9.43 14.87
N GLU A 186 -4.14 -9.93 14.61
CA GLU A 186 -4.61 -10.32 13.26
C GLU A 186 -5.03 -9.12 12.39
N THR A 187 -5.26 -7.95 13.01
CA THR A 187 -5.64 -6.71 12.33
C THR A 187 -4.67 -5.59 12.68
N VAL A 188 -4.40 -4.71 11.72
CA VAL A 188 -3.73 -3.43 11.95
C VAL A 188 -4.78 -2.38 12.29
N ARG A 189 -4.42 -1.45 13.18
CA ARG A 189 -5.28 -0.38 13.67
C ARG A 189 -4.53 0.95 13.60
N ASP A 190 -4.84 1.74 12.58
CA ASP A 190 -4.30 3.08 12.42
C ASP A 190 -5.28 4.09 13.03
N VAL A 191 -4.76 5.05 13.80
CA VAL A 191 -5.60 6.01 14.54
C VAL A 191 -5.33 7.41 14.02
N LEU A 192 -6.33 8.00 13.35
CA LEU A 192 -6.31 9.37 12.86
C LEU A 192 -6.95 10.28 13.92
N VAL A 193 -6.20 11.28 14.36
CA VAL A 193 -6.64 12.30 15.32
C VAL A 193 -6.68 13.65 14.60
N THR A 194 -7.84 14.33 14.65
CA THR A 194 -8.10 15.62 14.00
C THR A 194 -8.73 16.60 14.99
N ALA A 195 -9.07 17.82 14.54
CA ALA A 195 -9.83 18.77 15.34
C ALA A 195 -11.29 18.32 15.54
N GLU A 196 -11.83 17.58 14.56
CA GLU A 196 -13.22 17.15 14.49
C GLU A 196 -13.46 15.87 15.31
N GLY A 197 -12.43 15.07 15.53
CA GLY A 197 -12.50 13.86 16.34
C GLY A 197 -11.41 12.84 16.02
N VAL A 198 -11.70 11.60 16.41
CA VAL A 198 -10.79 10.45 16.29
C VAL A 198 -11.44 9.39 15.43
N GLU A 199 -10.67 8.86 14.48
CA GLU A 199 -11.08 7.74 13.64
C GLU A 199 -10.07 6.61 13.74
N THR A 200 -10.55 5.38 13.97
CA THR A 200 -9.73 4.17 13.90
C THR A 200 -10.02 3.43 12.60
N ILE A 201 -9.00 3.30 11.75
CA ILE A 201 -9.04 2.53 10.52
C ILE A 201 -8.50 1.13 10.82
N VAL A 202 -9.34 0.11 10.61
CA VAL A 202 -9.01 -1.28 10.90
C VAL A 202 -8.91 -2.06 9.59
N HIS A 203 -7.79 -2.75 9.37
CA HIS A 203 -7.61 -3.58 8.18
C HIS A 203 -6.86 -4.89 8.51
N PRO A 204 -6.99 -5.92 7.66
CA PRO A 204 -6.29 -7.18 7.86
C PRO A 204 -4.77 -6.99 7.90
N ARG A 205 -4.08 -7.75 8.76
CA ARG A 205 -2.63 -7.84 8.75
C ARG A 205 -2.16 -8.78 7.65
N VAL A 206 -1.25 -8.31 6.81
CA VAL A 206 -0.48 -9.19 5.92
C VAL A 206 0.73 -9.73 6.69
N THR A 207 0.85 -11.05 6.80
CA THR A 207 2.01 -11.70 7.43
C THR A 207 3.17 -11.76 6.44
N THR A 208 4.07 -10.79 6.51
CA THR A 208 5.31 -10.75 5.72
C THR A 208 6.35 -9.88 6.43
N ASP A 209 7.63 -10.17 6.20
CA ASP A 209 8.74 -9.33 6.64
C ASP A 209 9.10 -8.25 5.60
N ALA A 210 8.49 -8.30 4.40
CA ALA A 210 8.75 -7.40 3.27
C ALA A 210 8.02 -6.05 3.40
N THR A 211 8.23 -5.36 4.52
CA THR A 211 7.53 -4.11 4.86
C THR A 211 8.38 -2.85 4.61
N HIS A 212 9.59 -3.00 4.07
CA HIS A 212 10.46 -1.87 3.72
C HIS A 212 9.73 -0.90 2.77
N GLY A 213 9.73 0.38 3.13
CA GLY A 213 9.03 1.43 2.39
C GLY A 213 7.55 1.62 2.69
N SER A 214 6.98 0.90 3.66
CA SER A 214 5.57 1.03 4.04
C SER A 214 5.20 2.45 4.48
N GLY A 215 5.96 3.02 5.43
CA GLY A 215 5.78 4.40 5.92
C GLY A 215 5.89 5.45 4.80
N CYS A 216 6.94 5.36 3.98
CA CYS A 216 7.12 6.26 2.84
C CYS A 216 5.97 6.17 1.82
N SER A 217 5.43 4.96 1.60
CA SER A 217 4.33 4.75 0.65
C SER A 217 3.03 5.35 1.16
N ILE A 218 2.65 5.11 2.42
CA ILE A 218 1.39 5.65 2.96
C ILE A 218 1.40 7.18 3.01
N SER A 219 2.49 7.78 3.52
CA SER A 219 2.60 9.25 3.62
C SER A 219 2.64 9.91 2.24
N SER A 220 3.34 9.31 1.26
CA SER A 220 3.38 9.81 -0.11
C SER A 220 2.06 9.66 -0.86
N ALA A 221 1.34 8.56 -0.66
CA ALA A 221 -0.01 8.39 -1.21
C ALA A 221 -0.94 9.47 -0.65
N ILE A 222 -0.90 9.73 0.65
CA ILE A 222 -1.71 10.78 1.30
C ILE A 222 -1.38 12.15 0.72
N ALA A 223 -0.10 12.52 0.65
CA ALA A 223 0.33 13.81 0.11
C ALA A 223 -0.16 14.02 -1.34
N ALA A 224 -0.08 12.99 -2.18
CA ALA A 224 -0.58 13.06 -3.55
C ALA A 224 -2.11 13.14 -3.65
N ARG A 225 -2.86 12.47 -2.78
CA ARG A 225 -4.33 12.61 -2.73
C ARG A 225 -4.75 13.99 -2.23
N LEU A 226 -4.04 14.54 -1.26
CA LEU A 226 -4.25 15.91 -0.78
C LEU A 226 -3.94 16.94 -1.89
N ALA A 227 -2.88 16.74 -2.68
CA ALA A 227 -2.56 17.58 -3.85
C ALA A 227 -3.66 17.55 -4.93
N GLN A 228 -4.40 16.43 -5.03
CA GLN A 228 -5.57 16.26 -5.89
C GLN A 228 -6.85 16.90 -5.32
N GLY A 229 -6.79 17.49 -4.13
CA GLY A 229 -7.94 18.10 -3.45
C GLY A 229 -8.85 17.11 -2.73
N ALA A 230 -8.39 15.89 -2.45
CA ALA A 230 -9.13 14.97 -1.59
C ALA A 230 -9.21 15.50 -0.16
N SER A 231 -10.29 15.18 0.55
CA SER A 231 -10.36 15.42 2.00
C SER A 231 -9.34 14.55 2.74
N LEU A 232 -8.91 14.99 3.92
CA LEU A 232 -7.89 14.29 4.71
C LEU A 232 -8.30 12.85 5.05
N ASP A 233 -9.55 12.64 5.48
CA ASP A 233 -10.10 11.32 5.78
C ASP A 233 -10.05 10.41 4.56
N ARG A 234 -10.39 10.93 3.37
CA ARG A 234 -10.33 10.16 2.13
C ARG A 234 -8.89 9.85 1.74
N ALA A 235 -7.99 10.83 1.83
CA ALA A 235 -6.57 10.66 1.51
C ALA A 235 -5.92 9.59 2.40
N VAL A 236 -6.22 9.59 3.70
CA VAL A 236 -5.74 8.57 4.65
C VAL A 236 -6.27 7.18 4.30
N ARG A 237 -7.59 7.04 4.05
CA ARG A 237 -8.17 5.74 3.64
C ARG A 237 -7.54 5.21 2.35
N ASP A 238 -7.39 6.08 1.35
CA ASP A 238 -6.74 5.71 0.08
C ASP A 238 -5.29 5.26 0.29
N GLY A 239 -4.55 5.92 1.18
CA GLY A 239 -3.18 5.54 1.55
C GLY A 239 -3.11 4.17 2.21
N VAL A 240 -4.01 3.88 3.15
CA VAL A 240 -4.12 2.58 3.83
C VAL A 240 -4.49 1.47 2.83
N GLU A 241 -5.47 1.71 1.96
CA GLU A 241 -5.90 0.75 0.93
C GLU A 241 -4.76 0.44 -0.06
N LEU A 242 -4.03 1.48 -0.50
CA LEU A 242 -2.85 1.32 -1.35
C LEU A 242 -1.77 0.49 -0.66
N LEU A 243 -1.46 0.81 0.60
CA LEU A 243 -0.43 0.10 1.36
C LEU A 243 -0.80 -1.37 1.57
N ALA A 244 -2.05 -1.68 1.90
CA ALA A 244 -2.51 -3.05 2.07
C ALA A 244 -2.24 -3.91 0.82
N ARG A 245 -2.57 -3.39 -0.37
CA ARG A 245 -2.25 -4.07 -1.64
C ARG A 245 -0.75 -4.14 -1.89
N ALA A 246 -0.01 -3.06 -1.62
CA ALA A 246 1.45 -3.00 -1.84
C ALA A 246 2.23 -3.99 -0.96
N VAL A 247 1.81 -4.19 0.30
CA VAL A 247 2.42 -5.17 1.21
C VAL A 247 2.02 -6.60 0.80
N ARG A 248 0.74 -6.83 0.45
CA ARG A 248 0.26 -8.16 0.00
C ARG A 248 1.06 -8.68 -1.20
N TYR A 249 1.38 -7.80 -2.13
CA TYR A 249 2.07 -8.15 -3.37
C TYR A 249 3.52 -7.65 -3.42
N HIS A 250 4.18 -7.64 -2.25
CA HIS A 250 5.54 -7.12 -2.06
C HIS A 250 6.56 -7.67 -3.07
N HIS A 251 7.63 -6.92 -3.27
CA HIS A 251 8.76 -7.28 -4.10
C HIS A 251 9.88 -7.94 -3.28
N SER A 252 10.31 -9.13 -3.69
CA SER A 252 11.38 -9.91 -3.04
C SER A 252 12.56 -10.15 -4.00
N GLY A 253 13.10 -9.08 -4.58
CA GLY A 253 14.18 -9.15 -5.58
C GLY A 253 15.61 -9.26 -5.03
N GLY A 254 15.79 -9.23 -3.71
CA GLY A 254 17.10 -9.27 -3.05
C GLY A 254 17.19 -10.37 -1.99
N ALA A 255 18.33 -10.44 -1.29
CA ALA A 255 18.60 -11.46 -0.27
C ALA A 255 18.03 -11.13 1.13
N GLY A 256 17.51 -9.91 1.32
CA GLY A 256 16.87 -9.49 2.56
C GLY A 256 15.34 -9.62 2.55
N PRO A 257 14.64 -9.01 3.52
CA PRO A 257 13.20 -9.20 3.71
C PRO A 257 12.32 -8.79 2.53
N GLY A 258 12.78 -7.87 1.67
CA GLY A 258 12.03 -7.33 0.54
C GLY A 258 11.41 -5.96 0.84
N ALA A 259 10.66 -5.42 -0.13
CA ALA A 259 10.03 -4.11 -0.04
C ALA A 259 8.60 -4.16 -0.57
N VAL A 260 7.75 -3.22 -0.15
CA VAL A 260 6.37 -3.14 -0.64
C VAL A 260 6.34 -2.86 -2.15
N HIS A 261 5.31 -3.33 -2.84
CA HIS A 261 5.15 -3.11 -4.27
C HIS A 261 4.37 -1.81 -4.54
N HIS A 262 5.07 -0.67 -4.55
CA HIS A 262 4.47 0.67 -4.70
C HIS A 262 3.51 0.82 -5.90
N LEU A 263 3.79 0.14 -7.02
CA LEU A 263 2.97 0.21 -8.25
C LEU A 263 1.86 -0.85 -8.33
N ALA A 264 1.61 -1.65 -7.29
CA ALA A 264 0.70 -2.79 -7.37
C ALA A 264 -0.73 -2.36 -7.77
N ALA A 265 -1.26 -1.28 -7.18
CA ALA A 265 -2.57 -0.75 -7.52
C ALA A 265 -2.67 -0.25 -8.96
N LEU A 266 -1.68 0.54 -9.42
CA LEU A 266 -1.63 1.05 -10.79
C LEU A 266 -1.56 -0.10 -11.81
N ARG A 267 -0.70 -1.09 -11.57
CA ARG A 267 -0.61 -2.28 -12.43
C ARG A 267 -1.92 -3.06 -12.41
N ASN A 268 -2.57 -3.18 -11.27
CA ASN A 268 -3.87 -3.84 -11.19
C ASN A 268 -4.92 -3.18 -12.07
N GLN A 269 -4.97 -1.85 -12.04
CA GLN A 269 -5.88 -1.08 -12.87
C GLN A 269 -5.62 -1.30 -14.37
N ALA A 270 -4.35 -1.39 -14.78
CA ALA A 270 -3.97 -1.63 -16.17
C ALA A 270 -4.43 -3.01 -16.68
N GLU A 271 -4.48 -4.01 -15.80
CA GLU A 271 -4.85 -5.39 -16.16
C GLU A 271 -6.36 -5.62 -16.29
N ARG A 272 -7.20 -4.68 -15.82
CA ARG A 272 -8.67 -4.85 -15.78
C ARG A 272 -9.27 -5.27 -17.12
N SER A 273 -8.84 -4.67 -18.23
CA SER A 273 -9.38 -5.00 -19.55
C SER A 273 -9.00 -6.43 -19.98
N GLY A 274 -7.75 -6.83 -19.75
CA GLY A 274 -7.29 -8.19 -20.04
C GLY A 274 -7.98 -9.23 -19.16
N THR A 275 -8.27 -8.89 -17.90
CA THR A 275 -9.06 -9.75 -16.99
C THR A 275 -10.49 -9.95 -17.51
N VAL A 276 -11.14 -8.91 -18.04
CA VAL A 276 -12.47 -9.04 -18.66
C VAL A 276 -12.44 -9.98 -19.85
N GLU A 277 -11.48 -9.80 -20.77
CA GLU A 277 -11.32 -10.68 -21.93
C GLU A 277 -11.04 -12.13 -21.51
N SER A 278 -10.20 -12.32 -20.49
CA SER A 278 -9.87 -13.65 -19.95
C SER A 278 -11.10 -14.35 -19.35
N ALA A 279 -11.92 -13.63 -18.58
CA ALA A 279 -13.15 -14.17 -18.00
C ALA A 279 -14.19 -14.53 -19.07
N ALA A 280 -14.38 -13.67 -20.08
CA ALA A 280 -15.28 -13.94 -21.19
C ALA A 280 -14.79 -15.13 -22.03
N GLY A 281 -13.49 -15.21 -22.30
CA GLY A 281 -12.87 -16.32 -23.02
C GLY A 281 -12.99 -17.64 -22.26
N LEU A 282 -12.74 -17.64 -20.95
CA LEU A 282 -12.95 -18.79 -20.06
C LEU A 282 -14.41 -19.25 -20.15
N TYR A 283 -15.38 -18.37 -19.87
CA TYR A 283 -16.80 -18.70 -19.91
C TYR A 283 -17.22 -19.26 -21.27
N GLY A 284 -16.78 -18.65 -22.37
CA GLY A 284 -17.12 -19.11 -23.73
C GLY A 284 -16.71 -20.55 -24.02
N ARG A 285 -15.66 -21.09 -23.37
CA ARG A 285 -15.23 -22.49 -23.54
C ARG A 285 -15.92 -23.48 -22.59
N VAL A 286 -16.53 -23.00 -21.51
CA VAL A 286 -17.16 -23.84 -20.48
C VAL A 286 -18.64 -23.58 -20.29
N ALA A 287 -19.27 -22.71 -21.08
CA ALA A 287 -20.66 -22.28 -20.90
C ALA A 287 -21.68 -23.43 -20.95
N ASP A 288 -21.33 -24.57 -21.54
CA ASP A 288 -22.15 -25.79 -21.59
C ASP A 288 -22.06 -26.64 -20.31
N ARG A 289 -21.02 -26.43 -19.50
CA ARG A 289 -20.67 -27.22 -18.30
C ARG A 289 -20.60 -26.39 -17.03
N ALA A 290 -20.59 -25.06 -17.15
CA ALA A 290 -20.40 -24.13 -16.06
C ALA A 290 -21.47 -23.04 -16.04
N SER A 291 -21.88 -22.69 -14.83
CA SER A 291 -22.80 -21.59 -14.56
C SER A 291 -22.10 -20.23 -14.56
N ALA A 292 -20.85 -20.17 -14.12
CA ALA A 292 -20.07 -18.94 -14.07
C ALA A 292 -18.57 -19.19 -14.26
N ALA A 293 -17.88 -18.19 -14.79
CA ALA A 293 -16.43 -18.09 -14.81
C ALA A 293 -15.99 -16.80 -14.14
N LEU A 294 -14.98 -16.88 -13.29
CA LEU A 294 -14.40 -15.78 -12.55
C LEU A 294 -12.92 -15.67 -12.87
N VAL A 295 -12.44 -14.45 -13.10
CA VAL A 295 -11.00 -14.18 -13.22
C VAL A 295 -10.67 -12.95 -12.38
N ALA A 296 -9.67 -13.10 -11.52
CA ALA A 296 -9.10 -12.05 -10.71
C ALA A 296 -7.97 -11.34 -11.48
N THR A 297 -7.86 -10.03 -11.31
CA THR A 297 -6.66 -9.30 -11.72
C THR A 297 -5.42 -9.79 -10.94
N PRO A 298 -4.19 -9.63 -11.45
CA PRO A 298 -2.98 -10.17 -10.81
C PRO A 298 -2.73 -9.68 -9.38
N PHE A 299 -3.17 -8.46 -9.05
CA PHE A 299 -3.02 -7.85 -7.72
C PHE A 299 -4.38 -7.66 -7.02
N ALA A 300 -5.33 -8.57 -7.25
CA ALA A 300 -6.67 -8.49 -6.69
C ALA A 300 -6.65 -8.47 -5.15
N ASN A 301 -7.31 -7.47 -4.56
CA ASN A 301 -7.38 -7.29 -3.11
C ASN A 301 -8.79 -7.45 -2.56
N ASP A 302 -9.78 -7.12 -3.37
CA ASP A 302 -11.20 -7.10 -3.06
C ASP A 302 -12.02 -7.64 -4.24
N GLN A 303 -13.36 -7.64 -4.11
CA GLN A 303 -14.26 -8.19 -5.12
C GLN A 303 -14.33 -7.34 -6.40
N ASP A 304 -14.00 -6.05 -6.34
CA ASP A 304 -14.00 -5.17 -7.53
C ASP A 304 -12.82 -5.49 -8.46
N ASP A 305 -11.84 -6.24 -7.97
CA ASP A 305 -10.72 -6.75 -8.74
C ASP A 305 -10.99 -8.12 -9.39
N ILE A 306 -12.24 -8.61 -9.33
CA ILE A 306 -12.69 -9.87 -9.93
C ILE A 306 -13.77 -9.61 -10.97
N VAL A 307 -13.59 -10.18 -12.16
CA VAL A 307 -14.62 -10.21 -13.20
C VAL A 307 -15.33 -11.56 -13.14
N ALA A 308 -16.67 -11.54 -13.09
CA ALA A 308 -17.50 -12.73 -13.22
C ALA A 308 -18.38 -12.64 -14.48
N VAL A 309 -18.42 -13.74 -15.25
CA VAL A 309 -19.27 -13.90 -16.44
C VAL A 309 -20.18 -15.12 -16.23
N GLY A 310 -21.47 -14.99 -16.56
CA GLY A 310 -22.47 -16.05 -16.37
C GLY A 310 -23.19 -16.05 -15.01
N ALA A 311 -22.73 -15.26 -14.04
CA ALA A 311 -23.23 -15.27 -12.65
C ALA A 311 -24.70 -14.82 -12.43
N GLY A 312 -25.38 -14.28 -13.45
CA GLY A 312 -26.81 -13.95 -13.37
C GLY A 312 -27.21 -12.79 -12.44
N GLY A 313 -26.25 -12.03 -11.90
CA GLY A 313 -26.48 -10.90 -10.99
C GLY A 313 -25.18 -10.16 -10.59
N PRO A 314 -25.24 -9.18 -9.66
CA PRO A 314 -24.05 -8.48 -9.13
C PRO A 314 -23.03 -9.44 -8.50
N LEU A 315 -21.78 -8.99 -8.37
CA LEU A 315 -20.64 -9.69 -7.74
C LEU A 315 -20.79 -9.93 -6.23
N THR A 316 -21.96 -10.40 -5.77
CA THR A 316 -22.13 -11.02 -4.45
C THR A 316 -22.01 -12.53 -4.56
N ASP A 317 -21.17 -13.02 -5.48
CA ASP A 317 -20.95 -14.44 -5.70
C ASP A 317 -20.02 -14.98 -4.59
N PRO A 318 -20.46 -15.96 -3.79
CA PRO A 318 -19.59 -16.64 -2.82
C PRO A 318 -18.28 -17.15 -3.45
N ALA A 319 -18.28 -17.50 -4.74
CA ALA A 319 -17.09 -17.92 -5.46
C ALA A 319 -16.01 -16.83 -5.54
N ALA A 320 -16.38 -15.55 -5.66
CA ALA A 320 -15.42 -14.44 -5.66
C ALA A 320 -14.74 -14.30 -4.29
N ALA A 321 -15.51 -14.40 -3.20
CA ALA A 321 -14.96 -14.38 -1.84
C ALA A 321 -14.05 -15.58 -1.57
N ILE A 322 -14.40 -16.77 -2.07
CA ILE A 322 -13.57 -17.97 -1.97
C ILE A 322 -12.28 -17.80 -2.76
N LEU A 323 -12.34 -17.31 -4.00
CA LEU A 323 -11.17 -17.05 -4.83
C LEU A 323 -10.22 -16.07 -4.13
N LEU A 324 -10.73 -14.96 -3.57
CA LEU A 324 -9.93 -14.02 -2.79
C LEU A 324 -9.30 -14.68 -1.55
N GLY A 325 -10.08 -15.47 -0.80
CA GLY A 325 -9.58 -16.17 0.39
C GLY A 325 -8.50 -17.21 0.08
N LEU A 326 -8.56 -17.88 -1.07
CA LEU A 326 -7.51 -18.79 -1.55
C LEU A 326 -6.26 -18.01 -1.97
N ARG A 327 -6.42 -16.86 -2.61
CA ARG A 327 -5.33 -15.98 -3.06
C ARG A 327 -4.47 -15.45 -1.92
N ASP A 328 -5.02 -15.32 -0.70
CA ASP A 328 -4.25 -14.95 0.50
C ASP A 328 -3.11 -15.93 0.81
N ARG A 329 -3.20 -17.17 0.34
CA ARG A 329 -2.19 -18.22 0.57
C ARG A 329 -1.48 -18.62 -0.71
N ALA A 330 -2.15 -18.55 -1.85
CA ALA A 330 -1.60 -18.82 -3.16
C ALA A 330 -1.95 -17.69 -4.14
N PRO A 331 -1.16 -16.59 -4.14
CA PRO A 331 -1.42 -15.42 -4.98
C PRO A 331 -1.47 -15.72 -6.48
N GLY A 332 -0.93 -16.86 -6.90
CA GLY A 332 -0.97 -17.34 -8.29
C GLY A 332 -2.36 -17.78 -8.76
N LEU A 333 -3.28 -18.15 -7.87
CA LEU A 333 -4.63 -18.59 -8.25
C LEU A 333 -5.46 -17.42 -8.78
N ALA A 334 -5.79 -17.40 -10.07
CA ALA A 334 -6.45 -16.25 -10.69
C ALA A 334 -7.77 -16.58 -11.40
N ALA A 335 -8.04 -17.83 -11.72
CA ALA A 335 -9.24 -18.23 -12.45
C ALA A 335 -10.08 -19.22 -11.64
N ALA A 336 -11.40 -19.12 -11.75
CA ALA A 336 -12.32 -20.08 -11.18
C ALA A 336 -13.52 -20.32 -12.10
N VAL A 337 -14.07 -21.52 -12.05
CA VAL A 337 -15.29 -21.90 -12.75
C VAL A 337 -16.21 -22.61 -11.78
N ARG A 338 -17.49 -22.24 -11.83
CA ARG A 338 -18.55 -22.85 -11.01
C ARG A 338 -19.38 -23.82 -11.83
N VAL A 339 -19.34 -25.09 -11.45
CA VAL A 339 -20.07 -26.19 -12.08
C VAL A 339 -21.42 -26.36 -11.36
N PRO A 340 -22.56 -26.41 -12.07
CA PRO A 340 -23.86 -26.71 -11.45
C PRO A 340 -23.84 -28.12 -10.85
N ASP A 341 -24.50 -28.33 -9.71
CA ASP A 341 -24.69 -29.68 -9.20
C ASP A 341 -25.73 -30.46 -10.04
N ALA A 342 -25.89 -31.76 -9.76
CA ALA A 342 -26.82 -32.63 -10.50
C ALA A 342 -28.30 -32.18 -10.45
N SER A 343 -28.68 -31.30 -9.53
CA SER A 343 -30.03 -30.73 -9.43
C SER A 343 -30.23 -29.48 -10.28
N GLY A 344 -29.15 -28.92 -10.84
CA GLY A 344 -29.16 -27.65 -11.57
C GLY A 344 -29.27 -26.43 -10.67
N ASP A 345 -29.36 -26.64 -9.35
CA ASP A 345 -29.29 -25.59 -8.35
C ASP A 345 -27.83 -25.25 -8.03
N TRP A 346 -27.68 -24.04 -7.50
CA TRP A 346 -26.40 -23.51 -7.04
C TRP A 346 -26.01 -24.23 -5.74
N PRO A 347 -24.87 -24.95 -5.66
CA PRO A 347 -24.43 -25.49 -4.38
C PRO A 347 -24.19 -24.31 -3.44
N SER A 348 -24.81 -24.33 -2.26
CA SER A 348 -24.56 -23.33 -1.23
C SER A 348 -23.16 -23.59 -0.68
N ILE A 349 -22.15 -22.98 -1.27
CA ILE A 349 -20.83 -22.99 -0.65
C ILE A 349 -20.98 -22.15 0.61
N ASP A 350 -20.99 -22.82 1.76
CA ASP A 350 -21.19 -22.18 3.06
C ASP A 350 -20.08 -21.14 3.29
N PRO A 351 -20.38 -19.83 3.25
CA PRO A 351 -19.39 -18.81 3.50
C PRO A 351 -18.91 -18.81 4.97
N ASP A 352 -19.59 -19.54 5.87
CA ASP A 352 -19.22 -19.75 7.27
C ASP A 352 -18.53 -21.09 7.53
N ARG A 353 -18.33 -21.93 6.50
CA ARG A 353 -17.49 -23.13 6.63
C ARG A 353 -16.13 -22.70 7.16
N SER A 354 -15.76 -23.29 8.30
CA SER A 354 -14.84 -22.68 9.24
C SER A 354 -13.52 -22.29 8.57
N ALA A 355 -12.88 -21.22 9.07
CA ALA A 355 -11.52 -20.87 8.66
C ALA A 355 -10.52 -22.04 8.80
N SER A 356 -10.86 -23.11 9.53
CA SER A 356 -10.10 -24.36 9.63
C SER A 356 -10.17 -25.22 8.35
N ASP A 357 -11.37 -25.37 7.78
CA ASP A 357 -11.56 -26.17 6.55
C ASP A 357 -10.89 -25.49 5.35
N ARG A 358 -10.95 -24.15 5.32
CA ARG A 358 -10.20 -23.34 4.35
C ARG A 358 -8.69 -23.42 4.57
N ARG A 359 -8.22 -23.53 5.83
CA ARG A 359 -6.79 -23.72 6.17
C ARG A 359 -6.28 -25.09 5.72
N ASP A 360 -7.07 -26.15 5.85
CA ASP A 360 -6.66 -27.49 5.46
C ASP A 360 -6.65 -27.68 3.94
N ALA A 361 -7.63 -27.11 3.22
CA ALA A 361 -7.56 -27.01 1.76
C ALA A 361 -6.34 -26.16 1.31
N ALA A 362 -6.06 -25.05 2.01
CA ALA A 362 -4.94 -24.17 1.69
C ALA A 362 -3.54 -24.77 1.91
N ARG A 363 -3.40 -25.73 2.83
CA ARG A 363 -2.13 -26.46 3.06
C ARG A 363 -1.77 -27.43 1.93
N SER A 364 -2.72 -27.76 1.06
CA SER A 364 -2.53 -28.71 -0.03
C SER A 364 -2.20 -28.10 -1.41
N ILE A 365 -2.11 -26.76 -1.52
CA ILE A 365 -2.10 -26.02 -2.80
C ILE A 365 -0.78 -26.13 -3.60
N VAL A 366 0.24 -26.83 -3.11
CA VAL A 366 1.55 -26.94 -3.79
C VAL A 366 1.76 -28.36 -4.29
N ASP A 367 1.95 -28.52 -5.61
CA ASP A 367 2.37 -29.81 -6.17
C ASP A 367 3.82 -30.15 -5.77
N GLU A 368 4.27 -31.38 -6.06
CA GLU A 368 5.63 -31.85 -5.74
C GLU A 368 6.74 -31.01 -6.42
N SER A 369 6.40 -30.14 -7.37
CA SER A 369 7.30 -29.26 -8.11
C SER A 369 7.27 -27.79 -7.65
N GLY A 370 6.38 -27.45 -6.72
CA GLY A 370 6.23 -26.10 -6.17
C GLY A 370 5.33 -25.16 -6.99
N GLN A 371 4.50 -25.67 -7.91
CA GLN A 371 3.52 -24.87 -8.67
C GLN A 371 2.17 -24.80 -7.93
N PRO A 372 1.41 -23.69 -8.08
CA PRO A 372 0.06 -23.59 -7.51
C PRO A 372 -0.91 -24.53 -8.25
N ASP A 373 -1.49 -25.45 -7.48
CA ASP A 373 -2.37 -26.54 -7.92
C ASP A 373 -3.72 -26.05 -8.46
N VAL A 374 -4.39 -26.90 -9.26
CA VAL A 374 -5.80 -26.70 -9.63
C VAL A 374 -6.67 -27.36 -8.57
N LEU A 375 -7.45 -26.56 -7.85
CA LEU A 375 -8.28 -27.01 -6.75
C LEU A 375 -9.70 -27.28 -7.23
N ALA A 376 -10.27 -28.40 -6.80
CA ALA A 376 -11.68 -28.68 -6.97
C ALA A 376 -12.35 -28.80 -5.60
N LEU A 377 -13.33 -27.93 -5.34
CA LEU A 377 -13.99 -27.78 -4.05
C LEU A 377 -15.44 -28.26 -4.14
N ASP A 378 -15.92 -28.86 -3.05
CA ASP A 378 -17.30 -29.35 -2.89
C ASP A 378 -17.78 -30.22 -4.06
N GLU A 379 -17.22 -31.43 -4.21
CA GLU A 379 -17.56 -32.38 -5.29
C GLU A 379 -17.39 -31.78 -6.70
N ASP A 380 -16.28 -31.06 -6.92
CA ASP A 380 -15.95 -30.38 -8.18
C ASP A 380 -16.92 -29.25 -8.59
N ALA A 381 -17.79 -28.79 -7.68
CA ALA A 381 -18.69 -27.65 -7.89
C ALA A 381 -17.97 -26.32 -8.15
N LEU A 382 -16.74 -26.16 -7.63
CA LEU A 382 -15.91 -25.00 -7.88
C LEU A 382 -14.48 -25.45 -8.22
N VAL A 383 -14.06 -25.19 -9.46
CA VAL A 383 -12.70 -25.47 -9.92
C VAL A 383 -11.93 -24.15 -9.99
N VAL A 384 -10.80 -24.09 -9.29
CA VAL A 384 -9.95 -22.89 -9.16
C VAL A 384 -8.55 -23.22 -9.64
N GLY A 385 -7.93 -22.34 -10.43
CA GLY A 385 -6.59 -22.57 -10.96
C GLY A 385 -5.81 -21.28 -11.18
N PRO A 386 -4.52 -21.40 -11.53
CA PRO A 386 -3.66 -20.25 -11.75
C PRO A 386 -4.05 -19.43 -12.99
N ASP A 387 -4.67 -20.08 -13.98
CA ASP A 387 -5.11 -19.44 -15.22
C ASP A 387 -6.32 -20.17 -15.83
N PRO A 388 -6.97 -19.56 -16.84
CA PRO A 388 -8.10 -20.19 -17.54
C PRO A 388 -7.78 -21.51 -18.25
N ALA A 389 -6.53 -21.80 -18.63
CA ALA A 389 -6.17 -23.06 -19.28
C ALA A 389 -6.15 -24.20 -18.26
N ALA A 390 -5.50 -24.00 -17.13
CA ALA A 390 -5.40 -24.97 -16.05
C ALA A 390 -6.78 -25.38 -15.51
N VAL A 391 -7.68 -24.41 -15.33
CA VAL A 391 -9.07 -24.69 -14.91
C VAL A 391 -9.81 -25.56 -15.93
N ILE A 392 -9.58 -25.33 -17.22
CA ILE A 392 -10.26 -26.07 -18.29
C ILE A 392 -9.69 -27.47 -18.45
N ASP A 393 -8.38 -27.64 -18.39
CA ASP A 393 -7.75 -28.96 -18.43
C ASP A 393 -8.27 -29.85 -17.28
N ARG A 394 -8.50 -29.25 -16.10
CA ARG A 394 -9.12 -29.96 -14.98
C ARG A 394 -10.59 -30.31 -15.23
N LEU A 395 -11.38 -29.37 -15.75
CA LEU A 395 -12.78 -29.61 -16.10
C LEU A 395 -12.95 -30.66 -17.19
N ASP A 396 -12.01 -30.79 -18.12
CA ASP A 396 -12.02 -31.82 -19.16
C ASP A 396 -11.64 -33.22 -18.61
N ALA A 397 -11.02 -33.27 -17.42
CA ALA A 397 -10.61 -34.51 -16.76
C ALA A 397 -11.64 -35.07 -15.75
N ILE A 398 -12.67 -34.28 -15.41
CA ILE A 398 -13.82 -34.65 -14.57
C ILE A 398 -14.96 -35.12 -15.49
#